data_AF-A0A915K6F2-F1
#
_entry.id   AF-A0A915K6F2-F1
#
_cell.length_a   1.000
_cell.length_b   1.000
_cell.length_c   1.000
_cell.angle_alpha   90.00
_cell.angle_beta   90.00
_cell.angle_gamma   90.00
#
_symmetry.space_group_name_H-M   'P 1'
#
loop_
_entity.id
_entity.type
_entity.pdbx_description
1 polymer ?
#
loop_
_entity_poly.entity_id
_entity_poly.type
_entity_poly.pdbx_seq_one_letter_code
_entity_poly.pdbx_strand_id
1 'polypeptide(L)'
;MYLYGIALNKTITIGANHTDGSAIFDATKNTSFTGAFGHVMINSKADRSTRFVAQRILQSGNLETFLFLSRPFADDDIRVTNVTGTTDWGTPGNVPINDTPACGFSNELCVLKASDYLLCEA
;
A
#
# COMPACT_ATOMS: atom_id res chain seq x y z
N MET A 1 18.29 -5.54 11.28
CA MET A 1 19.39 -5.47 12.26
C MET A 1 19.25 -4.30 13.25
N TYR A 2 18.99 -3.05 12.83
CA TYR A 2 18.84 -1.91 13.75
C TYR A 2 17.84 -2.13 14.89
N LEU A 3 16.61 -2.57 14.58
CA LEU A 3 15.58 -2.83 15.60
C LEU A 3 16.03 -3.88 16.63
N TYR A 4 16.67 -4.96 16.16
CA TYR A 4 17.19 -6.00 17.04
C TYR A 4 18.26 -5.45 17.99
N GLY A 5 19.23 -4.67 17.49
CA GLY A 5 20.25 -4.06 18.35
C GLY A 5 19.66 -3.14 19.43
N ILE A 6 18.63 -2.36 19.07
CA ILE A 6 17.90 -1.51 20.02
C ILE A 6 17.19 -2.37 21.08
N ALA A 7 16.49 -3.43 20.65
CA ALA A 7 15.74 -4.31 21.54
C ALA A 7 16.67 -5.12 22.47
N LEU A 8 17.78 -5.62 21.95
CA LEU A 8 18.81 -6.30 22.73
C LEU A 8 19.41 -5.37 23.79
N ASN A 9 19.76 -4.14 23.41
CA ASN A 9 20.28 -3.16 24.36
C ASN A 9 19.26 -2.83 25.46
N LYS A 10 17.98 -2.65 25.11
CA LYS A 10 16.90 -2.47 26.09
C LYS A 10 16.80 -3.66 27.04
N THR A 11 16.84 -4.88 26.51
CA THR A 11 16.78 -6.14 27.29
C THR A 11 17.91 -6.23 28.31
N ILE A 12 19.15 -5.94 27.88
CA ILE A 12 20.32 -5.92 28.76
C ILE A 12 20.19 -4.82 29.83
N THR A 13 19.72 -3.63 29.45
CA THR A 13 19.59 -2.48 30.35
C THR A 13 18.61 -2.73 31.50
N ILE A 14 17.54 -3.49 31.25
CA ILE A 14 16.55 -3.85 32.29
C ILE A 14 16.95 -5.11 33.09
N GLY A 15 18.15 -5.66 32.85
CA GLY A 15 18.66 -6.86 33.53
C GLY A 15 18.04 -8.18 33.07
N ALA A 16 17.33 -8.20 31.94
CA ALA A 16 16.76 -9.42 31.38
C ALA A 16 17.83 -10.24 30.63
N ASN A 17 17.56 -11.54 30.47
CA ASN A 17 18.48 -12.45 29.79
C ASN A 17 18.54 -12.12 28.29
N HIS A 18 19.73 -11.77 27.80
CA HIS A 18 19.98 -11.43 26.39
C HIS A 18 19.93 -12.63 25.43
N THR A 19 19.74 -13.85 25.95
CA THR A 19 19.47 -15.06 25.17
C THR A 19 17.98 -15.45 25.18
N ASP A 20 17.16 -14.77 25.98
CA ASP A 20 15.71 -14.95 25.99
C ASP A 20 15.09 -14.19 24.81
N GLY A 21 14.75 -14.93 23.76
CA GLY A 21 14.13 -14.37 22.56
C GLY A 21 12.79 -13.70 22.82
N SER A 22 12.02 -14.14 23.82
CA SER A 22 10.73 -13.53 24.17
C SER A 22 10.94 -12.17 24.82
N ALA A 23 11.90 -12.05 25.74
CA ALA A 23 12.26 -10.76 26.34
C ALA A 23 12.76 -9.75 25.29
N ILE A 24 13.57 -10.21 24.34
CA ILE A 24 14.05 -9.36 23.23
C ILE A 24 12.89 -8.96 22.32
N PHE A 25 12.00 -9.89 21.96
CA PHE A 25 10.83 -9.60 21.14
C PHE A 25 9.91 -8.58 21.81
N ASP A 26 9.62 -8.75 23.10
CA ASP A 26 8.80 -7.80 23.85
C ASP A 26 9.42 -6.40 23.90
N ALA A 27 10.75 -6.32 23.98
CA ALA A 27 11.48 -5.05 23.90
C ALA A 27 11.38 -4.35 22.53
N THR A 28 10.92 -5.02 21.47
CA THR A 28 10.64 -4.39 20.16
C THR A 28 9.32 -3.65 20.14
N LYS A 29 8.34 -4.05 20.97
CA LYS A 29 7.00 -3.45 21.00
C LYS A 29 7.08 -1.99 21.41
N ASN A 30 6.16 -1.17 20.90
CA ASN A 30 6.08 0.27 21.18
C ASN A 30 7.42 1.01 20.98
N THR A 31 8.24 0.56 20.04
CA THR A 31 9.55 1.15 19.76
C THR A 31 9.49 1.99 18.50
N SER A 32 10.11 3.15 18.54
CA SER A 32 10.33 3.97 17.36
C SER A 32 11.81 4.36 17.26
N PHE A 33 12.32 4.46 16.05
CA PHE A 33 13.72 4.81 15.80
C PHE A 33 13.90 5.39 14.40
N THR A 34 15.04 6.06 14.17
CA THR A 34 15.44 6.52 12.83
C THR A 34 16.36 5.47 12.22
N GLY A 35 15.90 4.80 11.17
CA GLY A 35 16.70 3.89 10.37
C GLY A 35 17.31 4.59 9.14
N ALA A 36 18.02 3.82 8.32
CA ALA A 36 18.66 4.31 7.09
C ALA A 36 17.68 4.99 6.10
N PHE A 37 16.42 4.55 6.09
CA PHE A 37 15.37 5.07 5.20
C PHE A 37 14.35 5.94 5.94
N GLY A 38 14.74 6.50 7.09
CA GLY A 38 13.92 7.40 7.90
C GLY A 38 13.24 6.73 9.09
N HIS A 39 12.20 7.40 9.59
CA HIS A 39 11.55 7.00 10.84
C HIS A 39 10.75 5.70 10.72
N VAL A 40 11.01 4.77 11.64
CA VAL A 40 10.33 3.49 11.83
C VAL A 40 9.54 3.54 13.13
N MET A 41 8.28 3.09 13.11
CA MET A 41 7.44 2.93 14.29
C MET A 41 6.94 1.49 14.37
N ILE A 42 6.99 0.90 15.56
CA ILE A 42 6.51 -0.43 15.88
C ILE A 42 5.39 -0.29 16.93
N ASN A 43 4.21 -0.88 16.69
CA ASN A 43 3.09 -0.84 17.65
C ASN A 43 3.27 -1.84 18.80
N SER A 44 2.23 -1.95 19.63
CA SER A 44 2.15 -2.92 20.74
C SER A 44 2.07 -4.38 20.29
N LYS A 45 1.66 -4.64 19.04
CA LYS A 45 1.62 -5.97 18.41
C LYS A 45 2.93 -6.36 17.72
N ALA A 46 3.96 -5.51 17.79
CA ALA A 46 5.22 -5.63 17.07
C ALA A 46 5.11 -5.46 15.53
N ASP A 47 4.03 -4.86 15.04
CA ASP A 47 3.88 -4.52 13.63
C ASP A 47 4.56 -3.19 13.31
N ARG A 48 5.22 -3.14 12.16
CA ARG A 48 5.86 -1.94 11.66
C ARG A 48 4.88 -1.08 10.85
N SER A 49 4.96 0.23 11.05
CA SER A 49 4.30 1.18 10.15
C SER A 49 4.84 1.14 8.72
N THR A 50 3.92 1.13 7.77
CA THR A 50 4.24 0.97 6.36
C THR A 50 4.08 2.27 5.59
N ARG A 51 4.98 2.50 4.64
CA ARG A 51 4.90 3.57 3.66
C ARG A 51 4.94 2.94 2.29
N PHE A 52 4.07 3.40 1.42
CA PHE A 52 3.99 2.96 0.04
C PHE A 52 4.22 4.15 -0.88
N VAL A 53 4.66 3.86 -2.10
CA VAL A 53 4.73 4.83 -3.18
C VAL A 53 3.99 4.25 -4.36
N ALA A 54 3.18 5.07 -5.03
CA ALA A 54 2.64 4.72 -6.34
C ALA A 54 3.55 5.33 -7.42
N GLN A 55 3.93 4.49 -8.37
CA GLN A 55 4.80 4.87 -9.48
C GLN A 55 4.05 4.70 -10.78
N ARG A 56 4.31 5.61 -11.72
CA ARG A 56 3.84 5.54 -13.10
C ARG A 56 5.02 5.34 -14.05
N ILE A 57 4.74 4.73 -15.19
CA ILE A 57 5.69 4.61 -16.29
C ILE A 57 5.48 5.83 -17.19
N LEU A 58 6.53 6.63 -17.39
CA LEU A 58 6.53 7.76 -18.31
C LEU A 58 6.66 7.28 -19.75
N GLN A 59 6.31 8.11 -20.73
CA GLN A 59 6.52 7.81 -22.16
C GLN A 59 8.00 7.50 -22.50
N SER A 60 8.94 8.06 -21.73
CA SER A 60 10.37 7.75 -21.84
C SER A 60 10.75 6.35 -21.37
N GLY A 61 9.82 5.59 -20.79
CA GLY A 61 10.05 4.29 -20.15
C GLY A 61 10.53 4.38 -18.69
N ASN A 62 10.80 5.58 -18.18
CA ASN A 62 11.26 5.78 -16.81
C ASN A 62 10.10 5.68 -15.80
N LEU A 63 10.42 5.23 -14.58
CA LEU A 63 9.49 5.26 -13.45
C LEU A 63 9.52 6.63 -12.76
N GLU A 64 8.34 7.16 -12.47
CA GLU A 64 8.17 8.36 -11.66
C GLU A 64 7.23 8.09 -10.49
N THR A 65 7.64 8.51 -9.29
CA THR A 65 6.76 8.46 -8.12
C THR A 65 5.86 9.68 -8.13
N PHE A 66 4.54 9.45 -8.11
CA PHE A 66 3.55 10.53 -8.14
C PHE A 66 2.67 10.58 -6.87
N LEU A 67 2.67 9.53 -6.06
CA LEU A 67 1.86 9.42 -4.85
C LEU A 67 2.65 8.76 -3.72
N PHE A 68 2.61 9.36 -2.54
CA PHE A 68 3.12 8.79 -1.30
C PHE A 68 1.95 8.46 -0.38
N LEU A 69 1.97 7.24 0.14
CA LEU A 69 0.94 6.69 0.99
C LEU A 69 1.57 6.22 2.29
N SER A 70 0.83 6.32 3.38
CA SER A 70 1.21 5.71 4.64
C SER A 70 0.07 4.90 5.21
N ARG A 71 0.42 3.81 5.88
CA ARG A 71 -0.49 3.01 6.66
C ARG A 71 0.14 2.85 8.05
N PRO A 72 -0.41 3.53 9.08
CA PRO A 72 0.17 3.49 10.41
C PRO A 72 0.36 2.07 10.91
N PHE A 73 -0.66 1.20 10.88
CA PHE A 73 -0.55 -0.24 11.15
C PHE A 73 -1.54 -1.07 10.31
N ALA A 74 -1.44 -2.40 10.39
CA ALA A 74 -2.18 -3.34 9.55
C ALA A 74 -3.71 -3.31 9.71
N ASP A 75 -4.22 -2.68 10.77
CA ASP A 75 -5.66 -2.51 11.00
C ASP A 75 -6.16 -1.10 10.61
N ASP A 76 -5.24 -0.20 10.22
CA ASP A 76 -5.57 1.18 9.86
C ASP A 76 -5.81 1.35 8.36
N ASP A 77 -6.49 2.43 8.00
CA ASP A 77 -6.65 2.86 6.62
C ASP A 77 -5.33 3.38 6.02
N ILE A 78 -5.19 3.18 4.71
CA ILE A 78 -4.13 3.81 3.93
C ILE A 78 -4.49 5.28 3.73
N ARG A 79 -3.53 6.16 3.99
CA ARG A 79 -3.67 7.61 3.86
C ARG A 79 -2.71 8.15 2.82
N VAL A 80 -3.21 9.04 1.96
CA VAL A 80 -2.37 9.87 1.08
C VAL A 80 -1.60 10.86 1.94
N THR A 81 -0.28 10.80 1.87
CA THR A 81 0.60 11.72 2.61
C THR A 81 1.18 12.79 1.74
N ASN A 82 1.38 12.53 0.45
CA ASN A 82 1.88 13.52 -0.50
C ASN A 82 1.49 13.15 -1.94
N VAL A 83 1.21 14.16 -2.77
CA VAL A 83 0.95 14.03 -4.20
C VAL A 83 1.98 14.90 -4.92
N THR A 84 2.85 14.28 -5.71
CA THR A 84 3.98 14.96 -6.36
C THR A 84 3.81 15.08 -7.87
N GLY A 85 2.78 14.46 -8.44
CA GLY A 85 2.51 14.50 -9.87
C GLY A 85 1.05 14.21 -10.17
N THR A 86 0.73 14.20 -11.46
CA THR A 86 -0.58 13.79 -11.98
C THR A 86 -0.54 12.32 -12.39
N THR A 87 -1.71 11.73 -12.66
CA THR A 87 -1.79 10.42 -13.32
C THR A 87 -2.07 10.65 -14.80
N ASP A 88 -1.40 9.85 -15.65
CA ASP A 88 -1.75 9.73 -17.07
C ASP A 88 -2.42 8.37 -17.25
N TRP A 89 -3.74 8.39 -17.46
CA TRP A 89 -4.57 7.21 -17.56
C TRP A 89 -4.55 6.61 -18.98
N GLY A 90 -4.02 7.33 -19.97
CA GLY A 90 -4.02 6.88 -21.37
C GLY A 90 -5.42 6.70 -21.97
N THR A 91 -6.46 7.25 -21.32
CA THR A 91 -7.86 7.23 -21.78
C THR A 91 -8.22 8.54 -22.48
N PRO A 92 -9.27 8.56 -23.32
CA PRO A 92 -9.84 9.81 -23.80
C PRO A 92 -10.24 10.71 -22.63
N GLY A 93 -9.69 11.93 -22.59
CA GLY A 93 -9.93 12.88 -21.50
C GLY A 93 -9.06 12.68 -20.25
N ASN A 94 -8.11 11.73 -20.27
CA ASN A 94 -7.20 11.44 -19.16
C ASN A 94 -7.92 11.19 -17.81
N VAL A 95 -8.97 10.37 -17.87
CA VAL A 95 -9.77 9.97 -16.71
C VAL A 95 -9.53 8.50 -16.34
N PRO A 96 -9.60 8.12 -15.06
CA PRO A 96 -9.52 6.71 -14.69
C PRO A 96 -10.57 5.88 -15.42
N ILE A 97 -10.21 4.65 -15.75
CA ILE A 97 -11.16 3.66 -16.27
C ILE A 97 -12.12 3.31 -15.12
N ASN A 98 -13.40 3.14 -15.44
CA ASN A 98 -14.38 2.69 -14.46
C ASN A 98 -14.02 1.30 -13.93
N ASP A 99 -14.11 1.11 -12.61
CA ASP A 99 -13.87 -0.19 -11.96
C ASP A 99 -14.90 -1.25 -12.35
N THR A 100 -16.01 -0.84 -12.98
CA THR A 100 -17.05 -1.72 -13.51
C THR A 100 -17.30 -1.37 -14.99
N PRO A 101 -17.28 -2.35 -15.90
CA PRO A 101 -17.61 -2.10 -17.31
C PRO A 101 -19.02 -1.51 -17.45
N ALA A 102 -19.23 -0.63 -18.43
CA ALA A 102 -20.53 0.01 -18.64
C ALA A 102 -21.68 -1.00 -18.89
N CYS A 103 -21.37 -2.12 -19.55
CA CYS A 103 -22.32 -3.21 -19.79
C CYS A 103 -22.37 -4.25 -18.66
N GLY A 104 -21.69 -4.03 -17.54
CA GLY A 104 -21.45 -5.07 -16.55
C GLY A 104 -20.37 -6.06 -16.98
N PHE A 105 -19.92 -6.92 -16.06
CA PHE A 105 -18.80 -7.84 -16.34
C PHE A 105 -19.17 -8.96 -17.32
N SER A 106 -20.46 -9.28 -17.42
CA SER A 106 -21.02 -10.33 -18.27
C SER A 106 -21.97 -9.78 -19.33
N ASN A 107 -21.86 -8.50 -19.66
CA ASN A 107 -22.75 -7.81 -20.60
C ASN A 107 -24.23 -7.73 -20.15
N GLU A 108 -24.50 -7.94 -18.87
CA GLU A 108 -25.84 -8.03 -18.27
C GLU A 108 -26.60 -6.70 -18.20
N LEU A 109 -25.89 -5.57 -18.24
CA LEU A 109 -26.49 -4.23 -18.21
C LEU A 109 -26.76 -3.68 -19.61
N CYS A 110 -26.21 -4.31 -20.65
CA CYS A 110 -26.43 -3.89 -22.02
C CYS A 110 -27.68 -4.57 -22.58
N VAL A 111 -28.74 -3.78 -22.71
CA VAL A 111 -29.98 -4.20 -23.37
C VAL A 111 -29.67 -4.39 -24.85
N LEU A 112 -29.77 -5.63 -25.33
CA LEU A 112 -29.81 -5.91 -26.77
C LEU A 112 -31.02 -5.16 -27.34
N LYS A 113 -30.80 -4.34 -28.38
CA LYS A 113 -31.91 -3.62 -29.00
C LYS A 113 -32.74 -4.64 -29.78
N ALA A 114 -34.06 -4.46 -29.85
CA ALA A 114 -34.95 -5.32 -30.63
C ALA A 114 -34.53 -5.46 -32.11
N SER A 115 -33.79 -4.48 -32.66
CA SER A 115 -33.17 -4.53 -33.99
C SER A 115 -32.18 -5.66 -34.18
N ASP A 116 -31.56 -6.15 -33.09
CA ASP A 116 -30.50 -7.16 -33.14
C ASP A 116 -31.09 -8.59 -33.21
N TYR A 117 -32.39 -8.74 -32.92
CA TYR A 117 -33.12 -10.01 -33.03
C TYR A 117 -33.76 -10.23 -34.41
N LEU A 118 -34.00 -9.17 -35.19
CA LEU A 118 -34.66 -9.26 -36.50
C LEU A 118 -33.75 -9.81 -37.62
N LEU A 119 -32.50 -10.17 -37.32
CA LEU A 119 -31.55 -10.76 -38.28
C LEU A 119 -31.45 -12.30 -38.17
N CYS A 120 -32.22 -12.94 -37.30
CA CYS A 120 -32.17 -14.40 -37.09
C CYS A 120 -33.36 -15.17 -37.68
N GLU A 121 -34.28 -14.53 -38.41
CA GLU A 121 -35.33 -15.22 -39.17
C GLU A 121 -35.27 -14.79 -40.64
N ALA A 122 -34.52 -15.57 -41.43
CA ALA A 122 -34.60 -15.64 -42.89
C ALA A 122 -34.50 -17.09 -43.33
#